data_AF-A0A7C3DTH2-F1
#
_entry.id   AF-A0A7C3DTH2-F1
#
_cell.length_a   1.000
_cell.length_b   1.000
_cell.length_c   1.000
_cell.angle_alpha   90.00
_cell.angle_beta   90.00
_cell.angle_gamma   90.00
#
_symmetry.space_group_name_H-M   'P 1'
#
loop_
_entity.id
_entity.type
_entity.pdbx_description
1 polymer ?
#
loop_
_entity_poly.entity_id
_entity_poly.type
_entity_poly.pdbx_seq_one_letter_code
_entity_poly.pdbx_strand_id
1 'polypeptide(L)'
;MCCMSSRVAVLMLWSACGAAGGGLQGLWEAEVIVDNRRVPFRMEFEGEGGALQAAVLDGDNRWRSSSARLEGTRLTVRWDYYDAVLEAALADGQLSGTYRRQGRGRRIEYGFQARRWQAPEASEEAAPNIQGAWRIEAEGNSRGRVMKGLFRQSGSEVSGTVQRIDGDFGALEGRWRNGVLRLSHFDLIRATLLEIRLAAPARIEGVLDGRQKFTAIPMAEAEAAGLAPPPDPSRYTGVKSPGEVFRFTFHDLEGKPVSLTDARFRGKAVIVSITGTWCPNCHDEAPFLKTLYDRWRERGLEVVSVFFEYTGEPARDHEQIRLFLKRHGIEWTALYAGQIEDGAVERAFPQLAGFGAFPTTIFLGRDHRVASIHAGFAGPANREEHEELKREMTGLVERLLTDRSAAHLFRR
;
A
#
# COMPACT_ATOMS: atom_id res chain seq x y z
N MET A 1 32.96 -7.86 55.76
CA MET A 1 33.63 -8.27 54.51
C MET A 1 32.51 -8.56 53.51
N CYS A 2 32.15 -7.57 52.68
CA CYS A 2 32.37 -7.55 51.21
C CYS A 2 31.76 -8.76 50.49
N CYS A 3 30.90 -8.65 49.48
CA CYS A 3 31.07 -7.80 48.31
C CYS A 3 29.73 -7.56 47.58
N MET A 4 29.39 -6.30 47.30
CA MET A 4 28.44 -5.92 46.26
C MET A 4 29.09 -6.18 44.89
N SER A 5 28.42 -6.95 44.03
CA SER A 5 28.84 -7.17 42.64
C SER A 5 28.17 -6.13 41.74
N SER A 6 28.85 -5.01 41.52
CA SER A 6 28.52 -4.05 40.46
C SER A 6 28.72 -4.69 39.08
N ARG A 7 27.66 -4.83 38.29
CA ARG A 7 27.75 -5.08 36.85
C ARG A 7 27.90 -3.73 36.16
N VAL A 8 29.12 -3.41 35.75
CA VAL A 8 29.43 -2.26 34.88
C VAL A 8 28.87 -2.56 33.49
N ALA A 9 27.88 -1.79 33.06
CA ALA A 9 27.44 -1.77 31.66
C ALA A 9 28.48 -0.99 30.86
N VAL A 10 29.19 -1.68 29.96
CA VAL A 10 30.10 -1.05 29.00
C VAL A 10 29.24 -0.34 27.95
N LEU A 11 29.07 0.97 28.12
CA LEU A 11 28.60 1.85 27.05
C LEU A 11 29.71 1.93 25.99
N MET A 12 29.52 1.25 24.87
CA MET A 12 30.30 1.52 23.66
C MET A 12 29.92 2.91 23.14
N LEU A 13 30.69 3.91 23.55
CA LEU A 13 30.72 5.23 22.91
C LEU A 13 31.26 5.05 21.50
N TRP A 14 30.37 5.10 20.51
CA TRP A 14 30.77 5.35 19.13
C TRP A 14 31.29 6.78 19.06
N SER A 15 32.62 6.93 19.08
CA SER A 15 33.26 8.20 18.76
C SER A 15 32.89 8.59 17.33
N ALA A 16 32.06 9.63 17.20
CA ALA A 16 31.86 10.35 15.97
C ALA A 16 33.18 11.06 15.61
N CYS A 17 34.06 10.36 14.90
CA CYS A 17 35.19 10.97 14.22
C CYS A 17 34.70 11.45 12.86
N GLY A 18 34.68 12.77 12.67
CA GLY A 18 34.28 13.39 11.42
C GLY A 18 35.17 12.95 10.27
N ALA A 19 34.55 12.45 9.21
CA ALA A 19 35.14 12.40 7.88
C ALA A 19 34.28 13.27 6.96
N ALA A 20 34.81 14.45 6.62
CA ALA A 20 34.39 15.20 5.45
C ALA A 20 34.82 14.41 4.20
N GLY A 21 33.97 13.47 3.81
CA GLY A 21 34.00 12.73 2.55
C GLY A 21 32.54 12.49 2.15
N GLY A 22 32.00 13.36 1.30
CA GLY A 22 30.57 13.47 0.99
C GLY A 22 30.01 12.29 0.20
N GLY A 23 29.92 11.11 0.80
CA GLY A 23 29.20 9.96 0.26
C GLY A 23 27.69 10.05 0.47
N LEU A 24 26.93 9.11 -0.09
CA LEU A 24 25.46 9.03 0.07
C LEU A 24 25.02 8.20 1.28
N GLN A 25 25.86 7.28 1.77
CA GLN A 25 25.47 6.27 2.75
C GLN A 25 24.81 6.87 4.00
N GLY A 26 23.75 6.22 4.49
CA GLY A 26 23.01 6.59 5.69
C GLY A 26 21.60 7.14 5.43
N LEU A 27 20.98 7.65 6.50
CA LEU A 27 19.61 8.17 6.48
C LEU A 27 19.53 9.61 5.97
N TRP A 28 18.46 9.89 5.23
CA TRP A 28 18.12 11.19 4.70
C TRP A 28 16.67 11.53 5.01
N GLU A 29 16.43 12.79 5.34
CA GLU A 29 15.11 13.39 5.30
C GLU A 29 14.92 13.96 3.89
N ALA A 30 13.93 13.43 3.18
CA ALA A 30 13.63 13.77 1.81
C ALA A 30 12.23 14.38 1.70
N GLU A 31 11.99 15.12 0.62
CA GLU A 31 10.70 15.72 0.31
C GLU A 31 10.44 15.63 -1.19
N VAL A 32 9.22 15.27 -1.57
CA VAL A 32 8.70 15.55 -2.92
C VAL A 32 7.80 16.78 -2.89
N ILE A 33 7.88 17.58 -3.94
CA ILE A 33 7.11 18.82 -4.10
C ILE A 33 5.97 18.55 -5.07
N VAL A 34 4.75 18.49 -4.53
CA VAL A 34 3.52 18.17 -5.27
C VAL A 34 2.60 19.38 -5.17
N ASP A 35 2.30 20.05 -6.29
CA ASP A 35 1.45 21.25 -6.30
C ASP A 35 1.87 22.31 -5.26
N ASN A 36 3.17 22.62 -5.21
CA ASN A 36 3.81 23.51 -4.22
C ASN A 36 3.75 23.05 -2.75
N ARG A 37 3.22 21.87 -2.47
CA ARG A 37 3.21 21.25 -1.14
C ARG A 37 4.40 20.32 -0.99
N ARG A 38 5.11 20.46 0.12
CA ARG A 38 6.23 19.57 0.49
C ARG A 38 5.66 18.35 1.22
N VAL A 39 5.96 17.16 0.71
CA VAL A 39 5.59 15.89 1.34
C VAL A 39 6.87 15.24 1.84
N PRO A 40 7.17 15.35 3.15
CA PRO A 40 8.37 14.75 3.72
C PRO A 40 8.24 13.24 3.85
N PHE A 41 9.38 12.56 3.71
CA PHE A 41 9.53 11.13 3.92
C PHE A 41 11.00 10.82 4.24
N ARG A 42 11.26 9.58 4.67
CA ARG A 42 12.63 9.14 4.96
C ARG A 42 13.14 8.24 3.84
N MET A 43 14.42 8.38 3.53
CA MET A 43 15.11 7.46 2.63
C MET A 43 16.47 7.06 3.19
N GLU A 44 16.96 5.92 2.73
CA GLU A 44 18.23 5.34 3.15
C GLU A 44 19.06 5.00 1.92
N PHE A 45 20.36 5.29 1.98
CA PHE A 45 21.32 4.78 1.00
C PHE A 45 22.27 3.80 1.69
N GLU A 46 22.46 2.65 1.08
CA GLU A 46 23.34 1.58 1.54
C GLU A 46 24.33 1.23 0.42
N GLY A 47 25.56 0.85 0.81
CA GLY A 47 26.61 0.50 -0.15
C GLY A 47 27.18 1.70 -0.91
N GLU A 48 28.14 1.42 -1.78
CA GLU A 48 28.85 2.40 -2.60
C GLU A 48 29.17 1.83 -3.99
N GLY A 49 29.50 2.70 -4.94
CA GLY A 49 29.86 2.31 -6.31
C GLY A 49 28.79 1.45 -6.98
N GLY A 50 29.19 0.30 -7.52
CA GLY A 50 28.27 -0.64 -8.18
C GLY A 50 27.31 -1.39 -7.25
N ALA A 51 27.52 -1.31 -5.92
CA ALA A 51 26.66 -1.91 -4.91
C ALA A 51 25.70 -0.90 -4.26
N LEU A 52 25.70 0.36 -4.70
CA LEU A 52 24.82 1.39 -4.17
C LEU A 52 23.34 1.00 -4.35
N GLN A 53 22.58 1.10 -3.27
CA GLN A 53 21.15 0.90 -3.24
C GLN A 53 20.49 2.04 -2.46
N ALA A 54 19.31 2.47 -2.91
CA ALA A 54 18.46 3.38 -2.18
C ALA A 54 17.19 2.66 -1.71
N ALA A 55 16.60 3.11 -0.61
CA ALA A 55 15.29 2.67 -0.15
C ALA A 55 14.46 3.87 0.30
N VAL A 56 13.20 3.94 -0.13
CA VAL A 56 12.20 4.79 0.53
C VAL A 56 11.65 4.03 1.72
N LEU A 57 11.60 4.68 2.89
CA LEU A 57 11.14 4.10 4.14
C LEU A 57 9.67 4.45 4.35
N ASP A 58 8.87 3.43 4.61
CA ASP A 58 7.42 3.48 4.77
C ASP A 58 7.06 2.64 6.01
N GLY A 59 7.25 3.24 7.19
CA GLY A 59 7.20 2.52 8.47
C GLY A 59 8.26 1.43 8.53
N ASP A 60 7.83 0.17 8.73
CA ASP A 60 8.72 -1.00 8.71
C ASP A 60 9.10 -1.43 7.28
N ASN A 61 8.39 -0.94 6.26
CA ASN A 61 8.61 -1.31 4.87
C ASN A 61 9.77 -0.51 4.25
N ARG A 62 10.54 -1.19 3.39
CA ARG A 62 11.66 -0.61 2.64
C ARG A 62 11.45 -0.81 1.15
N TRP A 63 11.05 0.24 0.45
CA TRP A 63 10.92 0.24 -1.00
C TRP A 63 12.30 0.38 -1.66
N ARG A 64 13.02 -0.73 -1.77
CA ARG A 64 14.38 -0.81 -2.33
C ARG A 64 14.41 -0.58 -3.84
N SER A 65 15.38 0.20 -4.30
CA SER A 65 15.63 0.51 -5.71
C SER A 65 16.09 -0.71 -6.49
N SER A 66 15.66 -0.82 -7.75
CA SER A 66 16.21 -1.74 -8.74
C SER A 66 17.68 -1.41 -9.05
N SER A 67 18.02 -0.12 -9.09
CA SER A 67 19.40 0.35 -9.24
C SER A 67 19.57 1.75 -8.66
N ALA A 68 20.79 2.06 -8.21
CA ALA A 68 21.21 3.40 -7.87
C ALA A 68 22.65 3.62 -8.37
N ARG A 69 22.93 4.80 -8.92
CA ARG A 69 24.26 5.19 -9.43
C ARG A 69 24.56 6.63 -9.07
N LEU A 70 25.77 6.88 -8.61
CA LEU A 70 26.31 8.22 -8.40
C LEU A 70 27.50 8.42 -9.34
N GLU A 71 27.36 9.31 -10.30
CA GLU A 71 28.39 9.67 -11.28
C GLU A 71 28.82 11.13 -11.06
N GLY A 72 29.99 11.31 -10.44
CA GLY A 72 30.39 12.63 -9.93
C GLY A 72 29.41 13.10 -8.86
N THR A 73 28.66 14.16 -9.14
CA THR A 73 27.58 14.66 -8.26
C THR A 73 26.19 14.24 -8.69
N ARG A 74 26.04 13.54 -9.83
CA ARG A 74 24.72 13.16 -10.38
C ARG A 74 24.30 11.80 -9.86
N LEU A 75 23.23 11.78 -9.08
CA LEU A 75 22.55 10.59 -8.59
C LEU A 75 21.39 10.22 -9.54
N THR A 76 21.33 8.95 -9.93
CA THR A 76 20.16 8.35 -10.59
C THR A 76 19.74 7.09 -9.83
N VAL A 77 18.48 7.03 -9.40
CA VAL A 77 17.88 5.88 -8.71
C VAL A 77 16.65 5.42 -9.48
N ARG A 78 16.48 4.11 -9.67
CA ARG A 78 15.35 3.52 -10.39
C ARG A 78 14.60 2.51 -9.54
N TRP A 79 13.27 2.56 -9.63
CA TRP A 79 12.36 1.52 -9.15
C TRP A 79 11.55 1.03 -10.34
N ASP A 80 12.14 0.13 -11.12
CA ASP A 80 11.56 -0.29 -12.41
C ASP A 80 10.16 -0.93 -12.24
N TYR A 81 9.92 -1.60 -11.11
CA TYR A 81 8.61 -2.19 -10.78
C TYR A 81 7.48 -1.15 -10.55
N TYR A 82 7.82 0.13 -10.42
CA TYR A 82 6.86 1.26 -10.42
C TYR A 82 7.11 2.24 -11.57
N ASP A 83 8.00 1.88 -12.51
CA ASP A 83 8.37 2.72 -13.64
C ASP A 83 8.75 4.13 -13.19
N ALA A 84 9.58 4.17 -12.12
CA ALA A 84 9.93 5.37 -11.40
C ALA A 84 11.43 5.62 -11.42
N VAL A 85 11.80 6.89 -11.55
CA VAL A 85 13.18 7.36 -11.56
C VAL A 85 13.32 8.62 -10.71
N LEU A 86 14.36 8.65 -9.88
CA LEU A 86 14.83 9.84 -9.19
C LEU A 86 16.17 10.25 -9.80
N GLU A 87 16.26 11.51 -10.22
CA GLU A 87 17.51 12.12 -10.67
C GLU A 87 17.79 13.35 -9.80
N ALA A 88 18.97 13.40 -9.17
CA ALA A 88 19.33 14.51 -8.28
C ALA A 88 20.82 14.85 -8.36
N ALA A 89 21.17 16.08 -8.01
CA ALA A 89 22.54 16.53 -7.83
C ALA A 89 22.89 16.60 -6.35
N LEU A 90 24.05 16.04 -5.96
CA LEU A 90 24.64 16.14 -4.63
C LEU A 90 25.55 17.37 -4.57
N ALA A 91 25.19 18.34 -3.72
CA ALA A 91 26.00 19.53 -3.44
C ALA A 91 25.82 19.92 -1.97
N ASP A 92 26.92 20.26 -1.28
CA ASP A 92 26.92 20.73 0.12
C ASP A 92 26.13 19.84 1.10
N GLY A 93 26.20 18.51 0.90
CA GLY A 93 25.49 17.53 1.73
C GLY A 93 23.98 17.47 1.51
N GLN A 94 23.49 18.07 0.43
CA GLN A 94 22.08 18.08 0.03
C GLN A 94 21.91 17.47 -1.36
N LEU A 95 20.75 16.84 -1.58
CA LEU A 95 20.30 16.37 -2.88
C LEU A 95 19.18 17.27 -3.38
N SER A 96 19.25 17.69 -4.64
CA SER A 96 18.20 18.45 -5.30
C SER A 96 17.97 17.93 -6.71
N GLY A 97 16.71 17.72 -7.10
CA GLY A 97 16.40 17.13 -8.39
C GLY A 97 14.93 16.89 -8.64
N THR A 98 14.63 15.82 -9.38
CA THR A 98 13.28 15.47 -9.83
C THR A 98 13.01 13.99 -9.66
N TYR A 99 11.83 13.68 -9.14
CA TYR A 99 11.24 12.34 -9.13
C TYR A 99 10.21 12.24 -10.25
N ARG A 100 10.28 11.20 -11.09
CA ARG A 100 9.34 10.96 -12.18
C ARG A 100 8.83 9.54 -12.16
N ARG A 101 7.58 9.35 -12.57
CA ARG A 101 7.00 8.02 -12.82
C ARG A 101 5.89 8.04 -13.85
N GLN A 102 5.48 6.88 -14.34
CA GLN A 102 4.24 6.75 -15.08
C GLN A 102 3.02 6.94 -14.17
N GLY A 103 1.99 7.62 -14.66
CA GLY A 103 0.65 7.69 -14.06
C GLY A 103 -0.44 7.37 -15.09
N ARG A 104 -1.70 7.38 -14.64
CA ARG A 104 -2.86 7.20 -15.53
C ARG A 104 -2.94 8.34 -16.54
N GLY A 105 -2.79 8.04 -17.83
CA GLY A 105 -2.91 9.00 -18.94
C GLY A 105 -1.86 10.12 -18.97
N ARG A 106 -0.85 10.12 -18.09
CA ARG A 106 0.22 11.12 -18.07
C ARG A 106 1.45 10.64 -17.30
N ARG A 107 2.59 11.28 -17.54
CA ARG A 107 3.75 11.18 -16.64
C ARG A 107 3.56 12.10 -15.43
N ILE A 108 4.03 11.63 -14.28
CA ILE A 108 4.08 12.38 -13.03
C ILE A 108 5.52 12.86 -12.85
N GLU A 109 5.69 14.12 -12.48
CA GLU A 109 6.98 14.72 -12.14
C GLU A 109 6.81 15.58 -10.89
N TYR A 110 7.68 15.35 -9.91
CA TYR A 110 7.75 16.10 -8.66
C TYR A 110 9.16 16.65 -8.48
N GLY A 111 9.26 17.87 -7.96
CA GLY A 111 10.54 18.35 -7.43
C GLY A 111 10.98 17.49 -6.25
N PHE A 112 12.27 17.29 -6.08
CA PHE A 112 12.84 16.47 -5.02
C PHE A 112 13.95 17.23 -4.29
N GLN A 113 13.93 17.17 -2.97
CA GLN A 113 14.98 17.69 -2.10
C GLN A 113 15.27 16.66 -1.01
N ALA A 114 16.53 16.51 -0.62
CA ALA A 114 16.88 15.74 0.57
C ALA A 114 18.11 16.28 1.27
N ARG A 115 18.15 16.10 2.58
CA ARG A 115 19.29 16.43 3.45
C ARG A 115 19.56 15.26 4.39
N ARG A 116 20.74 15.25 5.01
CA ARG A 116 21.07 14.26 6.03
C ARG A 116 20.03 14.28 7.15
N TRP A 117 19.51 13.11 7.50
CA TRP A 117 18.55 12.98 8.57
C TRP A 117 19.21 13.38 9.89
N GLN A 118 18.47 14.13 10.70
CA GLN A 118 18.86 14.51 12.05
C GLN A 118 17.71 14.15 12.97
N ALA A 119 18.05 13.72 14.19
CA ALA A 119 17.05 13.47 15.20
C ALA A 119 16.24 14.76 15.42
N PRO A 120 14.90 14.70 15.40
CA PRO A 120 14.08 15.87 15.63
C PRO A 120 14.34 16.43 17.02
N GLU A 121 14.41 17.75 17.13
CA GLU A 121 14.47 18.41 18.44
C GLU A 121 13.20 18.09 19.25
N ALA A 122 13.39 17.89 20.55
CA ALA A 122 12.29 17.73 21.49
C ALA A 122 11.43 19.00 21.45
N SER A 123 10.11 18.83 21.34
CA SER A 123 9.16 19.93 21.43
C SER A 123 8.66 20.03 22.86
N GLU A 124 8.68 21.24 23.44
CA GLU A 124 8.02 21.55 24.71
C GLU A 124 6.52 21.87 24.52
N GLU A 125 6.04 21.96 23.27
CA GLU A 125 4.63 22.21 22.98
C GLU A 125 3.76 21.03 23.46
N ALA A 126 2.75 21.34 24.27
CA ALA A 126 1.75 20.36 24.68
C ALA A 126 0.91 19.92 23.48
N ALA A 127 1.22 18.75 22.94
CA ALA A 127 0.44 18.15 21.85
C ALA A 127 -0.89 17.58 22.40
N PRO A 128 -2.02 17.79 21.71
CA PRO A 128 -3.27 17.15 22.08
C PRO A 128 -3.19 15.65 21.89
N ASN A 129 -3.94 14.90 22.70
CA ASN A 129 -4.03 13.46 22.55
C ASN A 129 -4.88 13.12 21.32
N ILE A 130 -4.23 12.51 20.32
CA ILE A 130 -4.86 12.00 19.11
C ILE A 130 -4.71 10.48 18.96
N GLN A 131 -4.17 9.81 19.97
CA GLN A 131 -4.02 8.36 19.95
C GLN A 131 -5.37 7.64 19.85
N GLY A 132 -5.40 6.55 19.08
CA GLY A 132 -6.53 5.65 18.98
C GLY A 132 -7.16 5.60 17.59
N ALA A 133 -8.36 5.03 17.54
CA ALA A 133 -9.15 4.87 16.33
C ALA A 133 -10.09 6.06 16.12
N TRP A 134 -10.15 6.55 14.88
CA TRP A 134 -10.94 7.72 14.48
C TRP A 134 -11.84 7.37 13.30
N ARG A 135 -13.10 7.78 13.37
CA ARG A 135 -13.99 7.81 12.21
C ARG A 135 -13.74 9.11 11.47
N ILE A 136 -13.07 9.02 10.33
CA ILE A 136 -12.80 10.17 9.45
C ILE A 136 -13.91 10.26 8.40
N GLU A 137 -14.49 11.44 8.23
CA GLU A 137 -15.49 11.72 7.22
C GLU A 137 -15.00 12.85 6.30
N ALA A 138 -14.71 12.49 5.06
CA ALA A 138 -14.35 13.42 4.01
C ALA A 138 -15.59 14.18 3.50
N GLU A 139 -15.42 15.47 3.20
CA GLU A 139 -16.46 16.29 2.56
C GLU A 139 -16.90 15.70 1.20
N GLY A 140 -18.18 15.85 0.88
CA GLY A 140 -18.79 15.35 -0.36
C GLY A 140 -19.68 14.13 -0.15
N ASN A 141 -20.21 13.58 -1.25
CA ASN A 141 -21.24 12.54 -1.25
C ASN A 141 -20.81 11.25 -1.96
N SER A 142 -19.50 11.01 -2.10
CA SER A 142 -18.97 9.81 -2.75
C SER A 142 -19.07 8.57 -1.84
N ARG A 143 -19.23 7.41 -2.48
CA ARG A 143 -19.10 6.11 -1.81
C ARG A 143 -17.65 5.96 -1.31
N GLY A 144 -17.45 5.66 -0.03
CA GLY A 144 -16.10 5.56 0.57
C GLY A 144 -15.58 6.84 1.24
N ARG A 145 -16.41 7.88 1.42
CA ARG A 145 -16.02 9.10 2.15
C ARG A 145 -15.76 8.90 3.65
N VAL A 146 -16.24 7.79 4.23
CA VAL A 146 -16.00 7.42 5.62
C VAL A 146 -14.83 6.45 5.67
N MET A 147 -13.81 6.80 6.45
CA MET A 147 -12.54 6.08 6.57
C MET A 147 -12.23 5.86 8.06
N LYS A 148 -11.28 4.97 8.35
CA LYS A 148 -10.82 4.68 9.71
C LYS A 148 -9.38 5.15 9.87
N GLY A 149 -9.16 6.17 10.71
CA GLY A 149 -7.83 6.60 11.13
C GLY A 149 -7.36 5.77 12.33
N LEU A 150 -6.08 5.39 12.33
CA LEU A 150 -5.46 4.64 13.42
C LEU A 150 -4.14 5.30 13.78
N PHE A 151 -4.08 5.95 14.93
CA PHE A 151 -2.91 6.75 15.33
C PHE A 151 -2.31 6.26 16.65
N ARG A 152 -0.98 6.24 16.71
CA ARG A 152 -0.15 6.03 17.89
C ARG A 152 0.63 7.32 18.14
N GLN A 153 0.75 7.73 19.39
CA GLN A 153 1.36 8.99 19.75
C GLN A 153 2.38 8.82 20.88
N SER A 154 3.50 9.52 20.77
CA SER A 154 4.49 9.68 21.83
C SER A 154 4.89 11.15 21.92
N GLY A 155 4.35 11.87 22.91
CA GLY A 155 4.51 13.33 22.99
C GLY A 155 3.95 14.03 21.74
N SER A 156 4.82 14.77 21.02
CA SER A 156 4.46 15.44 19.77
C SER A 156 4.52 14.54 18.54
N GLU A 157 5.17 13.38 18.62
CA GLU A 157 5.34 12.46 17.50
C GLU A 157 4.13 11.55 17.34
N VAL A 158 3.74 11.35 16.09
CA VAL A 158 2.56 10.58 15.74
C VAL A 158 2.91 9.69 14.56
N SER A 159 2.53 8.43 14.67
CA SER A 159 2.54 7.47 13.57
C SER A 159 1.17 6.84 13.41
N GLY A 160 0.86 6.32 12.24
CA GLY A 160 -0.43 5.68 12.02
C GLY A 160 -0.72 5.39 10.57
N THR A 161 -2.02 5.21 10.27
CA THR A 161 -2.50 5.12 8.89
C THR A 161 -3.96 5.56 8.80
N VAL A 162 -4.45 5.71 7.57
CA VAL A 162 -5.87 5.85 7.27
C VAL A 162 -6.28 4.68 6.39
N GLN A 163 -7.20 3.86 6.90
CA GLN A 163 -7.78 2.72 6.20
C GLN A 163 -8.97 3.19 5.34
N ARG A 164 -8.85 2.98 4.02
CA ARG A 164 -9.92 3.13 3.03
C ARG A 164 -10.41 1.77 2.55
N ILE A 165 -11.42 1.80 1.67
CA ILE A 165 -11.92 0.62 0.99
C ILE A 165 -10.86 -0.06 0.12
N ASP A 166 -9.95 0.68 -0.50
CA ASP A 166 -8.88 0.12 -1.34
C ASP A 166 -7.71 -0.42 -0.52
N GLY A 167 -7.60 -0.05 0.75
CA GLY A 167 -6.51 -0.42 1.64
C GLY A 167 -6.06 0.77 2.50
N ASP A 168 -5.00 0.57 3.27
CA ASP A 168 -4.43 1.64 4.09
C ASP A 168 -3.55 2.60 3.27
N PHE A 169 -3.17 3.74 3.85
CA PHE A 169 -2.38 4.77 3.18
C PHE A 169 -0.89 4.44 3.07
N GLY A 170 -0.41 3.38 3.67
CA GLY A 170 0.97 3.24 4.14
C GLY A 170 1.15 3.88 5.52
N ALA A 171 2.39 3.88 6.00
CA ALA A 171 2.75 4.42 7.29
C ALA A 171 2.81 5.95 7.23
N LEU A 172 1.82 6.58 7.83
CA LEU A 172 1.80 8.01 8.08
C LEU A 172 2.66 8.34 9.28
N GLU A 173 3.59 9.27 9.12
CA GLU A 173 4.48 9.71 10.18
C GLU A 173 4.57 11.23 10.22
N GLY A 174 4.75 11.77 11.43
CA GLY A 174 5.05 13.17 11.59
C GLY A 174 4.81 13.64 13.01
N ARG A 175 4.50 14.93 13.15
CA ARG A 175 4.43 15.53 14.48
C ARG A 175 3.49 16.72 14.59
N TRP A 176 3.00 16.93 15.80
CA TRP A 176 2.32 18.14 16.21
C TRP A 176 3.33 19.29 16.39
N ARG A 177 3.10 20.41 15.70
CA ARG A 177 3.90 21.62 15.86
C ARG A 177 3.10 22.86 15.46
N ASN A 178 3.18 23.91 16.27
CA ASN A 178 2.52 25.20 16.04
C ASN A 178 1.01 25.05 15.79
N GLY A 179 0.34 24.26 16.62
CA GLY A 179 -1.11 24.05 16.51
C GLY A 179 -1.57 23.17 15.35
N VAL A 180 -0.65 22.50 14.63
CA VAL A 180 -0.98 21.63 13.49
C VAL A 180 -0.21 20.32 13.60
N LEU A 181 -0.92 19.20 13.46
CA LEU A 181 -0.30 17.91 13.18
C LEU A 181 -0.13 17.75 11.68
N ARG A 182 1.11 17.51 11.25
CA ARG A 182 1.41 17.10 9.88
C ARG A 182 1.84 15.64 9.88
N LEU A 183 1.11 14.82 9.14
CA LEU A 183 1.46 13.43 8.89
C LEU A 183 1.68 13.26 7.39
N SER A 184 2.78 12.63 7.01
CA SER A 184 3.11 12.39 5.60
C SER A 184 3.46 10.95 5.32
N HIS A 185 3.35 10.60 4.05
CA HIS A 185 3.66 9.28 3.52
C HIS A 185 4.14 9.39 2.07
N PHE A 186 5.12 8.57 1.70
CA PHE A 186 5.53 8.40 0.31
C PHE A 186 5.95 6.95 0.04
N ASP A 187 5.24 6.25 -0.85
CA ASP A 187 5.53 4.86 -1.27
C ASP A 187 5.95 4.75 -2.74
N LEU A 188 6.49 5.85 -3.29
CA LEU A 188 6.79 6.04 -4.73
C LEU A 188 5.54 6.26 -5.60
N ILE A 189 4.35 5.82 -5.19
CA ILE A 189 3.11 6.03 -5.95
C ILE A 189 2.30 7.18 -5.35
N ARG A 190 2.04 7.13 -4.04
CA ARG A 190 1.25 8.10 -3.28
C ARG A 190 2.20 9.05 -2.57
N ALA A 191 1.96 10.35 -2.72
CA ALA A 191 2.61 11.40 -1.94
C ALA A 191 1.53 12.07 -1.09
N THR A 192 1.36 11.59 0.13
CA THR A 192 0.25 11.95 1.00
C THR A 192 0.70 12.90 2.10
N LEU A 193 -0.07 13.98 2.34
CA LEU A 193 0.05 14.85 3.51
C LEU A 193 -1.33 15.06 4.12
N LEU A 194 -1.43 14.81 5.42
CA LEU A 194 -2.55 15.21 6.26
C LEU A 194 -2.13 16.38 7.12
N GLU A 195 -2.88 17.48 7.04
CA GLU A 195 -2.75 18.61 7.94
C GLU A 195 -3.96 18.65 8.85
N ILE A 196 -3.76 18.36 10.14
CA ILE A 196 -4.80 18.15 11.13
C ILE A 196 -4.74 19.25 12.20
N ARG A 197 -5.91 19.76 12.60
CA ARG A 197 -6.11 20.71 13.70
C ARG A 197 -7.20 20.19 14.64
N LEU A 198 -7.16 20.65 15.88
CA LEU A 198 -8.29 20.46 16.80
C LEU A 198 -9.37 21.49 16.51
N ALA A 199 -10.57 21.01 16.20
CA ALA A 199 -11.77 21.84 16.10
C ALA A 199 -12.44 22.04 17.47
N ALA A 200 -12.38 21.01 18.34
CA ALA A 200 -12.87 21.01 19.72
C ALA A 200 -12.19 19.85 20.50
N PRO A 201 -12.40 19.71 21.82
CA PRO A 201 -11.94 18.52 22.54
C PRO A 201 -12.42 17.24 21.84
N ALA A 202 -11.48 16.35 21.52
CA ALA A 202 -11.74 15.10 20.79
C ALA A 202 -12.48 15.29 19.44
N ARG A 203 -12.31 16.43 18.77
CA ARG A 203 -12.80 16.67 17.41
C ARG A 203 -11.68 17.24 16.56
N ILE A 204 -11.32 16.53 15.50
CA ILE A 204 -10.30 16.99 14.57
C ILE A 204 -10.92 17.38 13.24
N GLU A 205 -10.35 18.41 12.65
CA GLU A 205 -10.56 18.76 11.25
C GLU A 205 -9.22 18.68 10.53
N GLY A 206 -9.25 18.43 9.23
CA GLY A 206 -8.03 18.42 8.47
C GLY A 206 -8.24 18.50 6.97
N VAL A 207 -7.10 18.57 6.29
CA VAL A 207 -7.03 18.57 4.84
C VAL A 207 -6.07 17.47 4.40
N LEU A 208 -6.59 16.55 3.59
CA LEU A 208 -5.81 15.55 2.88
C LEU A 208 -5.34 16.13 1.54
N ASP A 209 -4.03 16.12 1.35
CA ASP A 209 -3.34 16.51 0.13
C ASP A 209 -3.60 17.94 -0.36
N GLY A 210 -3.97 18.84 0.56
CA GLY A 210 -4.33 20.22 0.25
C GLY A 210 -5.66 20.36 -0.52
N ARG A 211 -6.42 19.27 -0.65
CA ARG A 211 -7.61 19.20 -1.52
C ARG A 211 -8.85 18.75 -0.76
N GLN A 212 -8.77 17.59 -0.11
CA GLN A 212 -9.94 16.95 0.50
C GLN A 212 -10.02 17.33 1.97
N LYS A 213 -10.98 18.18 2.31
CA LYS A 213 -11.32 18.47 3.70
C LYS A 213 -12.00 17.26 4.35
N PHE A 214 -11.78 17.10 5.65
CA PHE A 214 -12.43 16.08 6.46
C PHE A 214 -12.62 16.54 7.90
N THR A 215 -13.55 15.89 8.58
CA THR A 215 -13.68 15.91 10.04
C THR A 215 -13.44 14.51 10.58
N ALA A 216 -13.06 14.40 11.85
CA ALA A 216 -13.02 13.11 12.51
C ALA A 216 -13.38 13.19 13.99
N ILE A 217 -13.97 12.11 14.46
CA ILE A 217 -14.33 11.88 15.87
C ILE A 217 -13.78 10.53 16.31
N PRO A 218 -13.54 10.30 17.62
CA PRO A 218 -13.12 8.99 18.10
C PRO A 218 -14.12 7.91 17.69
N MET A 219 -13.61 6.74 17.29
CA MET A 219 -14.44 5.65 16.79
C MET A 219 -15.48 5.21 17.82
N ALA A 220 -15.09 5.10 19.10
CA ALA A 220 -16.00 4.74 20.18
C ALA A 220 -17.17 5.73 20.35
N GLU A 221 -16.94 7.03 20.11
CA GLU A 221 -18.00 8.04 20.15
C GLU A 221 -18.91 7.94 18.93
N ALA A 222 -18.35 7.65 17.75
CA ALA A 222 -19.14 7.40 16.54
C ALA A 222 -20.08 6.20 16.69
N GLU A 223 -19.57 5.12 17.29
CA GLU A 223 -20.33 3.90 17.59
C GLU A 223 -21.44 4.18 18.61
N ALA A 224 -21.12 4.88 19.71
CA ALA A 224 -22.11 5.26 20.72
C ALA A 224 -23.22 6.17 20.15
N ALA A 225 -22.87 7.00 19.17
CA ALA A 225 -23.83 7.86 18.46
C ALA A 225 -24.60 7.14 17.34
N GLY A 226 -24.34 5.84 17.10
CA GLY A 226 -25.01 5.07 16.05
C GLY A 226 -24.66 5.52 14.62
N LEU A 227 -23.51 6.16 14.43
CA LEU A 227 -23.07 6.57 13.10
C LEU A 227 -22.69 5.35 12.26
N ALA A 228 -22.99 5.40 10.97
CA ALA A 228 -22.61 4.33 10.05
C ALA A 228 -21.08 4.12 10.08
N PRO A 229 -20.62 2.85 10.18
CA PRO A 229 -19.20 2.54 10.12
C PRO A 229 -18.64 2.83 8.72
N PRO A 230 -17.31 2.85 8.58
CA PRO A 230 -16.67 2.77 7.26
C PRO A 230 -17.22 1.61 6.43
N PRO A 231 -17.23 1.71 5.08
CA PRO A 231 -17.71 0.63 4.23
C PRO A 231 -16.95 -0.68 4.45
N ASP A 232 -17.67 -1.79 4.55
CA ASP A 232 -17.13 -3.14 4.71
C ASP A 232 -16.55 -3.67 3.38
N PRO A 233 -15.22 -3.89 3.29
CA PRO A 233 -14.55 -4.50 2.14
C PRO A 233 -15.16 -5.80 1.62
N SER A 234 -15.67 -6.66 2.51
CA SER A 234 -16.24 -7.97 2.17
C SER A 234 -17.64 -7.89 1.55
N ARG A 235 -18.26 -6.72 1.60
CA ARG A 235 -19.64 -6.46 1.10
C ARG A 235 -19.70 -5.34 0.08
N TYR A 236 -18.58 -4.71 -0.24
CA TYR A 236 -18.55 -3.54 -1.10
C TYR A 236 -18.83 -3.88 -2.56
N THR A 237 -18.17 -4.91 -3.07
CA THR A 237 -18.34 -5.44 -4.42
C THR A 237 -19.05 -6.78 -4.35
N GLY A 238 -20.07 -6.95 -5.18
CA GLY A 238 -20.87 -8.17 -5.24
C GLY A 238 -21.00 -8.71 -6.66
N VAL A 239 -21.85 -9.72 -6.81
CA VAL A 239 -22.29 -10.24 -8.12
C VAL A 239 -23.71 -9.83 -8.42
N LYS A 240 -24.02 -9.60 -9.69
CA LYS A 240 -25.39 -9.29 -10.15
C LYS A 240 -26.34 -10.48 -10.03
N SER A 241 -25.83 -11.68 -10.20
CA SER A 241 -26.60 -12.93 -10.19
C SER A 241 -25.96 -13.94 -9.23
N PRO A 242 -26.38 -13.96 -7.95
CA PRO A 242 -25.85 -14.88 -6.95
C PRO A 242 -26.01 -16.33 -7.37
N GLY A 243 -24.96 -17.11 -7.13
CA GLY A 243 -24.94 -18.51 -7.49
C GLY A 243 -24.80 -18.76 -8.98
N GLU A 244 -24.49 -17.79 -9.84
CA GLU A 244 -24.04 -18.07 -11.21
C GLU A 244 -22.57 -18.54 -11.22
N VAL A 245 -22.20 -19.39 -12.19
CA VAL A 245 -20.80 -19.73 -12.43
C VAL A 245 -20.08 -18.48 -12.95
N PHE A 246 -19.00 -18.09 -12.28
CA PHE A 246 -18.18 -16.96 -12.68
C PHE A 246 -17.51 -17.25 -14.02
N ARG A 247 -17.24 -16.20 -14.80
CA ARG A 247 -16.64 -16.33 -16.13
C ARG A 247 -15.63 -15.23 -16.37
N PHE A 248 -14.48 -15.59 -16.93
CA PHE A 248 -13.53 -14.65 -17.49
C PHE A 248 -12.85 -15.27 -18.70
N THR A 249 -12.38 -14.42 -19.61
CA THR A 249 -11.43 -14.81 -20.66
C THR A 249 -10.59 -13.59 -20.99
N PHE A 250 -9.28 -13.73 -20.84
CA PHE A 250 -8.29 -12.68 -21.11
C PHE A 250 -7.07 -13.31 -21.77
N HIS A 251 -6.10 -12.49 -22.18
CA HIS A 251 -4.85 -12.98 -22.73
C HIS A 251 -3.77 -13.02 -21.66
N ASP A 252 -2.91 -14.03 -21.70
CA ASP A 252 -1.64 -14.00 -20.99
C ASP A 252 -0.65 -13.04 -21.64
N LEU A 253 0.56 -12.91 -21.08
CA LEU A 253 1.57 -11.95 -21.53
C LEU A 253 2.20 -12.31 -22.88
N GLU A 254 1.89 -13.51 -23.39
CA GLU A 254 2.29 -14.05 -24.68
C GLU A 254 1.14 -13.96 -25.71
N GLY A 255 -0.01 -13.41 -25.32
CA GLY A 255 -1.16 -13.19 -26.20
C GLY A 255 -2.03 -14.43 -26.38
N LYS A 256 -1.87 -15.48 -25.57
CA LYS A 256 -2.71 -16.66 -25.63
C LYS A 256 -3.97 -16.45 -24.77
N PRO A 257 -5.17 -16.76 -25.29
CA PRO A 257 -6.38 -16.68 -24.50
C PRO A 257 -6.38 -17.73 -23.38
N VAL A 258 -6.78 -17.30 -22.19
CA VAL A 258 -6.96 -18.13 -21.00
C VAL A 258 -8.35 -17.89 -20.44
N SER A 259 -9.10 -18.97 -20.22
CA SER A 259 -10.48 -18.93 -19.71
C SER A 259 -10.60 -19.74 -18.43
N LEU A 260 -11.55 -19.38 -17.55
CA LEU A 260 -11.84 -20.18 -16.36
C LEU A 260 -12.28 -21.63 -16.71
N THR A 261 -12.77 -21.85 -17.93
CA THR A 261 -13.14 -23.18 -18.44
C THR A 261 -11.94 -24.03 -18.87
N ASP A 262 -10.72 -23.48 -18.87
CA ASP A 262 -9.50 -24.20 -19.22
C ASP A 262 -9.25 -25.39 -18.27
N ALA A 263 -8.59 -26.41 -18.81
CA ALA A 263 -8.29 -27.65 -18.11
C ALA A 263 -7.60 -27.45 -16.76
N ARG A 264 -6.76 -26.42 -16.65
CA ARG A 264 -5.97 -26.11 -15.44
C ARG A 264 -6.84 -25.74 -14.24
N PHE A 265 -8.06 -25.24 -14.45
CA PHE A 265 -8.97 -24.76 -13.39
C PHE A 265 -10.06 -25.78 -13.02
N ARG A 266 -10.25 -26.83 -13.82
CA ARG A 266 -11.34 -27.80 -13.61
C ARG A 266 -11.23 -28.48 -12.24
N GLY A 267 -12.30 -28.39 -11.45
CA GLY A 267 -12.40 -29.01 -10.11
C GLY A 267 -11.49 -28.38 -9.05
N LYS A 268 -10.84 -27.25 -9.34
CA LYS A 268 -10.03 -26.48 -8.39
C LYS A 268 -10.84 -25.30 -7.83
N ALA A 269 -10.57 -24.95 -6.58
CA ALA A 269 -10.94 -23.63 -6.07
C ALA A 269 -10.03 -22.59 -6.72
N VAL A 270 -10.57 -21.42 -7.07
CA VAL A 270 -9.81 -20.40 -7.81
C VAL A 270 -9.92 -19.06 -7.11
N ILE A 271 -8.79 -18.40 -6.87
CA ILE A 271 -8.76 -17.00 -6.47
C ILE A 271 -8.50 -16.16 -7.72
N VAL A 272 -9.36 -15.19 -7.99
CA VAL A 272 -9.16 -14.18 -9.04
C VAL A 272 -8.85 -12.85 -8.38
N SER A 273 -7.62 -12.35 -8.52
CA SER A 273 -7.20 -11.02 -8.03
C SER A 273 -7.23 -10.03 -9.20
N ILE A 274 -8.15 -9.09 -9.15
CA ILE A 274 -8.21 -7.94 -10.07
C ILE A 274 -7.24 -6.90 -9.53
N THR A 275 -6.17 -6.62 -10.29
CA THR A 275 -4.95 -5.97 -9.77
C THR A 275 -4.33 -5.02 -10.79
N GLY A 276 -3.23 -4.37 -10.42
CA GLY A 276 -2.43 -3.51 -11.30
C GLY A 276 -1.05 -3.24 -10.71
N THR A 277 -0.01 -3.20 -11.55
CA THR A 277 1.38 -3.08 -11.09
C THR A 277 1.69 -1.77 -10.36
N TRP A 278 0.86 -0.76 -10.59
CA TRP A 278 0.96 0.59 -10.04
C TRP A 278 0.26 0.78 -8.69
N CYS A 279 -0.49 -0.21 -8.22
CA CYS A 279 -1.37 -0.12 -7.05
C CYS A 279 -0.61 -0.58 -5.78
N PRO A 280 -0.34 0.28 -4.78
CA PRO A 280 0.44 -0.09 -3.60
C PRO A 280 -0.17 -1.26 -2.80
N ASN A 281 -1.48 -1.21 -2.54
CA ASN A 281 -2.16 -2.28 -1.80
C ASN A 281 -2.17 -3.62 -2.56
N CYS A 282 -1.98 -3.59 -3.88
CA CYS A 282 -1.80 -4.78 -4.71
C CYS A 282 -0.41 -5.41 -4.50
N HIS A 283 0.62 -4.59 -4.24
CA HIS A 283 1.93 -5.09 -3.79
C HIS A 283 1.87 -5.63 -2.36
N ASP A 284 0.99 -5.14 -1.51
CA ASP A 284 0.77 -5.69 -0.16
C ASP A 284 0.03 -7.04 -0.20
N GLU A 285 -0.93 -7.20 -1.11
CA GLU A 285 -1.71 -8.44 -1.27
C GLU A 285 -0.88 -9.58 -1.89
N ALA A 286 -0.03 -9.27 -2.89
CA ALA A 286 0.68 -10.28 -3.68
C ALA A 286 1.50 -11.29 -2.83
N PRO A 287 2.31 -10.88 -1.84
CA PRO A 287 3.02 -11.81 -0.95
C PRO A 287 2.09 -12.72 -0.15
N PHE A 288 0.92 -12.23 0.24
CA PHE A 288 -0.08 -13.05 0.93
C PHE A 288 -0.67 -14.10 -0.02
N LEU A 289 -1.09 -13.72 -1.22
CA LEU A 289 -1.57 -14.68 -2.22
C LEU A 289 -0.50 -15.71 -2.59
N LYS A 290 0.77 -15.33 -2.65
CA LYS A 290 1.90 -16.25 -2.83
C LYS A 290 1.98 -17.28 -1.71
N THR A 291 1.84 -16.83 -0.46
CA THR A 291 1.81 -17.72 0.70
C THR A 291 0.66 -18.72 0.61
N LEU A 292 -0.53 -18.28 0.16
CA LEU A 292 -1.65 -19.18 -0.06
C LEU A 292 -1.36 -20.18 -1.19
N TYR A 293 -0.88 -19.68 -2.32
CA TYR A 293 -0.61 -20.51 -3.49
C TYR A 293 0.40 -21.62 -3.19
N ASP A 294 1.53 -21.28 -2.59
CA ASP A 294 2.58 -22.24 -2.25
C ASP A 294 2.06 -23.35 -1.33
N ARG A 295 1.21 -22.99 -0.37
CA ARG A 295 0.70 -23.94 0.62
C ARG A 295 -0.39 -24.85 0.06
N TRP A 296 -1.23 -24.37 -0.86
CA TRP A 296 -2.47 -25.06 -1.24
C TRP A 296 -2.59 -25.42 -2.72
N ARG A 297 -1.66 -25.03 -3.61
CA ARG A 297 -1.74 -25.35 -5.05
C ARG A 297 -1.86 -26.87 -5.32
N GLU A 298 -1.10 -27.68 -4.60
CA GLU A 298 -1.14 -29.14 -4.71
C GLU A 298 -2.43 -29.75 -4.16
N ARG A 299 -3.17 -29.00 -3.34
CA ARG A 299 -4.46 -29.41 -2.75
C ARG A 299 -5.66 -28.94 -3.58
N GLY A 300 -5.42 -28.37 -4.76
CA GLY A 300 -6.43 -27.94 -5.70
C GLY A 300 -6.85 -26.48 -5.56
N LEU A 301 -5.96 -25.62 -5.05
CA LEU A 301 -6.07 -24.17 -5.21
C LEU A 301 -5.42 -23.73 -6.53
N GLU A 302 -6.01 -22.77 -7.21
CA GLU A 302 -5.36 -21.99 -8.27
C GLU A 302 -5.52 -20.50 -7.99
N VAL A 303 -4.58 -19.69 -8.47
CA VAL A 303 -4.67 -18.22 -8.40
C VAL A 303 -4.52 -17.66 -9.81
N VAL A 304 -5.28 -16.61 -10.12
CA VAL A 304 -5.20 -15.86 -11.37
C VAL A 304 -5.16 -14.39 -11.03
N SER A 305 -4.14 -13.67 -11.52
CA SER A 305 -4.07 -12.22 -11.42
C SER A 305 -4.47 -11.60 -12.76
N VAL A 306 -5.42 -10.67 -12.73
CA VAL A 306 -5.91 -9.95 -13.91
C VAL A 306 -5.51 -8.49 -13.79
N PHE A 307 -4.54 -8.08 -14.59
CA PHE A 307 -3.89 -6.78 -14.52
C PHE A 307 -4.59 -5.74 -15.38
N PHE A 308 -4.89 -4.59 -14.78
CA PHE A 308 -5.22 -3.35 -15.47
C PHE A 308 -4.08 -2.35 -15.24
N GLU A 309 -3.53 -1.80 -16.31
CA GLU A 309 -2.32 -0.98 -16.26
C GLU A 309 -2.56 0.48 -16.64
N TYR A 310 -1.57 1.35 -16.48
CA TYR A 310 -1.76 2.78 -16.69
C TYR A 310 -1.84 3.24 -18.14
N THR A 311 -1.24 2.50 -19.08
CA THR A 311 -0.93 3.06 -20.41
C THR A 311 -1.75 2.48 -21.55
N GLY A 312 -2.14 1.21 -21.47
CA GLY A 312 -2.79 0.53 -22.60
C GLY A 312 -1.82 0.19 -23.73
N GLU A 313 -0.51 0.44 -23.55
CA GLU A 313 0.56 0.08 -24.48
C GLU A 313 1.04 -1.33 -24.12
N PRO A 314 0.67 -2.38 -24.88
CA PRO A 314 0.87 -3.76 -24.42
C PRO A 314 2.32 -4.11 -24.13
N ALA A 315 3.28 -3.61 -24.91
CA ALA A 315 4.70 -3.87 -24.69
C ALA A 315 5.20 -3.35 -23.34
N ARG A 316 4.80 -2.12 -22.96
CA ARG A 316 5.19 -1.49 -21.69
C ARG A 316 4.44 -2.13 -20.53
N ASP A 317 3.14 -2.31 -20.67
CA ASP A 317 2.29 -2.89 -19.63
C ASP A 317 2.71 -4.35 -19.33
N HIS A 318 3.01 -5.16 -20.36
CA HIS A 318 3.51 -6.52 -20.15
C HIS A 318 4.87 -6.53 -19.45
N GLU A 319 5.76 -5.59 -19.74
CA GLU A 319 7.04 -5.47 -19.02
C GLU A 319 6.83 -5.12 -17.55
N GLN A 320 5.95 -4.17 -17.23
CA GLN A 320 5.61 -3.85 -15.84
C GLN A 320 5.03 -5.05 -15.11
N ILE A 321 4.14 -5.82 -15.76
CA ILE A 321 3.60 -7.05 -15.18
C ILE A 321 4.74 -8.05 -14.92
N ARG A 322 5.65 -8.28 -15.87
CA ARG A 322 6.80 -9.19 -15.65
C ARG A 322 7.68 -8.76 -14.48
N LEU A 323 7.93 -7.46 -14.32
CA LEU A 323 8.69 -6.92 -13.19
C LEU A 323 7.96 -7.13 -11.85
N PHE A 324 6.63 -6.95 -11.83
CA PHE A 324 5.80 -7.23 -10.66
C PHE A 324 5.83 -8.72 -10.29
N LEU A 325 5.63 -9.60 -11.27
CA LEU A 325 5.68 -11.06 -11.07
C LEU A 325 7.04 -11.48 -10.52
N LYS A 326 8.14 -10.99 -11.10
CA LYS A 326 9.50 -11.26 -10.64
C LYS A 326 9.74 -10.78 -9.21
N ARG A 327 9.29 -9.55 -8.89
CA ARG A 327 9.47 -8.95 -7.55
C ARG A 327 8.82 -9.80 -6.46
N HIS A 328 7.63 -10.31 -6.72
CA HIS A 328 6.84 -11.08 -5.74
C HIS A 328 6.99 -12.60 -5.89
N GLY A 329 7.85 -13.06 -6.80
CA GLY A 329 8.07 -14.47 -7.09
C GLY A 329 6.81 -15.20 -7.57
N ILE A 330 5.93 -14.52 -8.30
CA ILE A 330 4.63 -15.06 -8.71
C ILE A 330 4.81 -16.08 -9.83
N GLU A 331 4.25 -17.28 -9.62
CA GLU A 331 4.33 -18.40 -10.57
C GLU A 331 2.96 -18.78 -11.17
N TRP A 332 1.87 -18.22 -10.65
CA TRP A 332 0.52 -18.50 -11.15
C TRP A 332 0.19 -17.69 -12.40
N THR A 333 -1.00 -17.92 -12.95
CA THR A 333 -1.42 -17.32 -14.22
C THR A 333 -1.61 -15.81 -14.08
N ALA A 334 -0.91 -15.02 -14.91
CA ALA A 334 -1.07 -13.57 -15.03
C ALA A 334 -1.73 -13.23 -16.37
N LEU A 335 -2.79 -12.42 -16.33
CA LEU A 335 -3.57 -12.03 -17.49
C LEU A 335 -3.60 -10.50 -17.63
N TYR A 336 -3.60 -10.02 -18.86
CA TYR A 336 -3.70 -8.59 -19.17
C TYR A 336 -5.12 -8.23 -19.61
N ALA A 337 -5.73 -7.26 -18.95
CA ALA A 337 -7.08 -6.77 -19.21
C ALA A 337 -7.13 -5.34 -19.76
N GLY A 338 -5.97 -4.79 -20.16
CA GLY A 338 -5.87 -3.47 -20.76
C GLY A 338 -5.55 -2.36 -19.75
N GLN A 339 -5.97 -1.14 -20.08
CA GLN A 339 -5.70 0.03 -19.27
C GLN A 339 -6.78 0.29 -18.22
N ILE A 340 -6.43 1.01 -17.16
CA ILE A 340 -7.42 1.58 -16.25
C ILE A 340 -8.12 2.79 -16.88
N GLU A 341 -9.44 2.66 -17.00
CA GLU A 341 -10.34 3.73 -17.39
C GLU A 341 -11.70 3.55 -16.72
N ASP A 342 -12.55 4.57 -16.77
CA ASP A 342 -13.82 4.52 -16.08
C ASP A 342 -14.69 3.40 -16.67
N GLY A 343 -15.20 2.52 -15.80
CA GLY A 343 -15.98 1.35 -16.20
C GLY A 343 -15.17 0.19 -16.83
N ALA A 344 -13.84 0.26 -16.89
CA ALA A 344 -13.02 -0.78 -17.54
C ALA A 344 -13.23 -2.15 -16.91
N VAL A 345 -13.24 -2.21 -15.57
CA VAL A 345 -13.41 -3.46 -14.83
C VAL A 345 -14.81 -4.00 -14.99
N GLU A 346 -15.84 -3.15 -14.97
CA GLU A 346 -17.22 -3.55 -15.16
C GLU A 346 -17.48 -4.07 -16.58
N ARG A 347 -16.79 -3.52 -17.60
CA ARG A 347 -16.81 -4.07 -18.96
C ARG A 347 -16.12 -5.43 -19.05
N ALA A 348 -14.97 -5.56 -18.40
CA ALA A 348 -14.19 -6.79 -18.37
C ALA A 348 -14.86 -7.90 -17.55
N PHE A 349 -15.59 -7.53 -16.50
CA PHE A 349 -16.30 -8.41 -15.57
C PHE A 349 -17.76 -7.97 -15.40
N PRO A 350 -18.62 -8.18 -16.41
CA PRO A 350 -20.01 -7.70 -16.39
C PRO A 350 -20.87 -8.36 -15.31
N GLN A 351 -20.39 -9.46 -14.71
CA GLN A 351 -21.03 -10.17 -13.60
C GLN A 351 -20.88 -9.44 -12.26
N LEU A 352 -19.90 -8.54 -12.13
CA LEU A 352 -19.67 -7.77 -10.90
C LEU A 352 -20.66 -6.61 -10.78
N ALA A 353 -21.00 -6.27 -9.54
CA ALA A 353 -21.78 -5.11 -9.18
C ALA A 353 -21.03 -4.28 -8.14
N GLY A 354 -20.90 -2.97 -8.39
CA GLY A 354 -20.26 -2.06 -7.44
C GLY A 354 -18.77 -2.33 -7.23
N PHE A 355 -18.01 -2.53 -8.31
CA PHE A 355 -16.55 -2.51 -8.23
C PHE A 355 -16.09 -1.13 -7.71
N GLY A 356 -15.10 -1.09 -6.83
CA GLY A 356 -14.65 0.20 -6.27
C GLY A 356 -13.22 0.25 -5.76
N ALA A 357 -12.45 -0.83 -5.86
CA ALA A 357 -11.08 -0.86 -5.35
C ALA A 357 -10.19 -1.82 -6.13
N PHE A 358 -8.93 -1.43 -6.26
CA PHE A 358 -7.83 -2.35 -6.54
C PHE A 358 -7.02 -2.53 -5.24
N PRO A 359 -6.61 -3.76 -4.88
CA PRO A 359 -7.04 -5.01 -5.52
C PRO A 359 -8.53 -5.29 -5.27
N THR A 360 -9.13 -6.21 -6.02
CA THR A 360 -10.37 -6.89 -5.60
C THR A 360 -10.19 -8.37 -5.79
N THR A 361 -10.40 -9.14 -4.73
CA THR A 361 -10.12 -10.57 -4.69
C THR A 361 -11.40 -11.37 -4.62
N ILE A 362 -11.60 -12.24 -5.61
CA ILE A 362 -12.79 -13.05 -5.79
C ILE A 362 -12.41 -14.51 -5.48
N PHE A 363 -13.11 -15.10 -4.53
CA PHE A 363 -12.92 -16.49 -4.12
C PHE A 363 -13.98 -17.37 -4.77
N LEU A 364 -13.55 -18.29 -5.63
CA LEU A 364 -14.41 -19.23 -6.34
C LEU A 364 -14.30 -20.64 -5.73
N GLY A 365 -15.46 -21.28 -5.53
CA GLY A 365 -15.52 -22.69 -5.19
C GLY A 365 -15.05 -23.60 -6.33
N ARG A 366 -14.97 -24.91 -6.06
CA ARG A 366 -14.63 -25.93 -7.08
C ARG A 366 -15.67 -26.05 -8.21
N ASP A 367 -16.88 -25.53 -7.97
CA ASP A 367 -17.96 -25.39 -8.95
C ASP A 367 -17.91 -24.04 -9.69
N HIS A 368 -16.87 -23.23 -9.43
CA HIS A 368 -16.61 -21.92 -10.03
C HIS A 368 -17.68 -20.86 -9.73
N ARG A 369 -18.53 -21.08 -8.72
CA ARG A 369 -19.42 -20.03 -8.20
C ARG A 369 -18.68 -19.16 -7.19
N VAL A 370 -19.09 -17.90 -7.10
CA VAL A 370 -18.50 -16.93 -6.16
C VAL A 370 -18.91 -17.29 -4.73
N ALA A 371 -17.93 -17.59 -3.90
CA ALA A 371 -18.11 -17.81 -2.46
C ALA A 371 -17.95 -16.52 -1.66
N SER A 372 -17.02 -15.65 -2.07
CA SER A 372 -16.80 -14.34 -1.43
C SER A 372 -16.08 -13.39 -2.40
N ILE A 373 -16.24 -12.10 -2.17
CA ILE A 373 -15.49 -11.03 -2.82
C ILE A 373 -14.99 -10.09 -1.74
N HIS A 374 -13.74 -9.66 -1.84
CA HIS A 374 -13.15 -8.67 -0.94
C HIS A 374 -12.58 -7.52 -1.77
N ALA A 375 -13.09 -6.30 -1.54
CA ALA A 375 -12.63 -5.08 -2.20
C ALA A 375 -11.49 -4.44 -1.40
N GLY A 376 -10.35 -4.21 -2.04
CA GLY A 376 -9.13 -3.71 -1.41
C GLY A 376 -8.41 -4.77 -0.57
N PHE A 377 -7.33 -4.32 0.06
CA PHE A 377 -6.53 -5.13 0.96
C PHE A 377 -5.96 -4.24 2.08
N ALA A 378 -6.20 -4.60 3.35
CA ALA A 378 -5.61 -3.92 4.49
C ALA A 378 -4.10 -4.20 4.49
N GLY A 379 -3.28 -3.16 4.32
CA GLY A 379 -1.84 -3.27 4.23
C GLY A 379 -1.16 -3.34 5.61
N PRO A 380 0.17 -3.48 5.65
CA PRO A 380 0.90 -3.71 6.89
C PRO A 380 0.90 -2.51 7.85
N ALA A 381 0.60 -1.29 7.38
CA ALA A 381 0.53 -0.12 8.25
C ALA A 381 -0.66 -0.20 9.22
N ASN A 382 -1.73 -0.88 8.82
CA ASN A 382 -2.83 -1.30 9.69
C ASN A 382 -2.65 -2.77 10.16
N ARG A 383 -1.63 -3.01 10.99
CA ARG A 383 -1.23 -4.37 11.43
C ARG A 383 -2.39 -5.25 11.94
N GLU A 384 -3.29 -4.70 12.74
CA GLU A 384 -4.38 -5.47 13.34
C GLU A 384 -5.35 -5.99 12.28
N GLU A 385 -5.85 -5.09 11.42
CA GLU A 385 -6.78 -5.42 10.35
C GLU A 385 -6.11 -6.25 9.24
N HIS A 386 -4.82 -6.00 8.96
CA HIS A 386 -4.02 -6.81 8.04
C HIS A 386 -3.96 -8.28 8.46
N GLU A 387 -3.62 -8.53 9.73
CA GLU A 387 -3.51 -9.90 10.23
C GLU A 387 -4.88 -10.56 10.38
N GLU A 388 -5.93 -9.81 10.73
CA GLU A 388 -7.30 -10.30 10.72
C GLU A 388 -7.75 -10.72 9.32
N LEU A 389 -7.60 -9.83 8.33
CA LEU A 389 -7.93 -10.09 6.93
C LEU A 389 -7.23 -11.35 6.40
N LYS A 390 -5.93 -11.49 6.68
CA LYS A 390 -5.16 -12.68 6.28
C LYS A 390 -5.69 -13.96 6.92
N ARG A 391 -6.08 -13.92 8.20
CA ARG A 391 -6.69 -15.08 8.89
C ARG A 391 -8.03 -15.45 8.26
N GLU A 392 -8.89 -14.47 8.01
CA GLU A 392 -10.21 -14.68 7.43
C GLU A 392 -10.14 -15.28 6.02
N MET A 393 -9.33 -14.68 5.15
CA MET A 393 -9.11 -15.16 3.78
C MET A 393 -8.47 -16.55 3.78
N THR A 394 -7.51 -16.81 4.68
CA THR A 394 -6.92 -18.15 4.85
C THR A 394 -7.98 -19.17 5.23
N GLY A 395 -8.79 -18.88 6.25
CA GLY A 395 -9.86 -19.78 6.68
C GLY A 395 -10.92 -20.01 5.59
N LEU A 396 -11.19 -19.01 4.76
CA LEU A 396 -12.06 -19.17 3.59
C LEU A 396 -11.47 -20.15 2.58
N VAL A 397 -10.19 -20.00 2.23
CA VAL A 397 -9.51 -20.92 1.30
C VAL A 397 -9.51 -22.35 1.84
N GLU A 398 -9.26 -22.54 3.13
CA GLU A 398 -9.33 -23.87 3.75
C GLU A 398 -10.71 -24.51 3.58
N ARG A 399 -11.79 -23.75 3.82
CA ARG A 399 -13.16 -24.22 3.60
C ARG A 399 -13.43 -24.59 2.15
N LEU A 400 -13.01 -23.76 1.19
CA LEU A 400 -13.21 -24.04 -0.25
C LEU A 400 -12.48 -25.30 -0.72
N LEU A 401 -11.40 -25.69 -0.04
CA LEU A 401 -10.64 -26.88 -0.37
C LEU A 401 -11.19 -28.15 0.29
N THR A 402 -11.83 -28.04 1.46
CA THR A 402 -12.42 -29.17 2.20
C THR A 402 -13.86 -29.47 1.78
N ASP A 403 -14.65 -28.45 1.47
CA ASP A 403 -16.03 -28.65 1.03
C ASP A 403 -16.08 -29.22 -0.39
N ARG A 404 -16.36 -30.52 -0.49
CA ARG A 404 -16.81 -31.16 -1.74
C ARG A 404 -18.25 -30.78 -2.10
N SER A 405 -18.94 -30.02 -1.25
CA SER A 405 -20.40 -29.91 -1.18
C SER A 405 -20.94 -28.47 -1.28
N ALA A 406 -20.16 -27.50 -1.79
CA ALA A 406 -20.63 -26.13 -2.01
C ALA A 406 -21.73 -26.00 -3.10
N ALA A 407 -22.35 -27.11 -3.51
CA ALA A 407 -23.58 -27.13 -4.29
C ALA A 407 -24.83 -26.74 -3.45
N HIS A 408 -24.77 -26.67 -2.11
CA HIS A 408 -25.98 -26.54 -1.27
C HIS A 408 -25.86 -25.67 -0.01
N LEU A 409 -25.18 -24.53 -0.06
CA LEU A 409 -25.24 -23.54 1.03
C LEU A 409 -25.82 -22.19 0.58
N PHE A 410 -27.09 -22.24 0.18
CA PHE A 410 -28.05 -21.13 0.34
C PHE A 410 -29.37 -21.71 0.83
N ARG A 411 -29.45 -21.99 2.14
CA ARG A 411 -30.70 -22.12 2.89
C ARG A 411 -30.40 -21.90 4.38
N ARG A 412 -30.38 -20.63 4.80
CA ARG A 412 -31.31 -20.03 5.77
C ARG A 412 -30.89 -18.60 6.07
#